data_AF-A0A8H5Z1Y6-F1
#
_entry.id   AF-A0A8H5Z1Y6-F1
#
_cell.length_a   1.000
_cell.length_b   1.000
_cell.length_c   1.000
_cell.angle_alpha   90.00
_cell.angle_beta   90.00
_cell.angle_gamma   90.00
#
_symmetry.space_group_name_H-M   'P 1'
#
loop_
_entity.id
_entity.type
_entity.pdbx_description
1 polymer ?
#
loop_
_entity_poly.entity_id
_entity_poly.type
_entity_poly.pdbx_seq_one_letter_code
_entity_poly.pdbx_strand_id
1 'polypeptide(L)'
;MGDVNSAVNQNEEIIPSDRKITVDELENHRSHDTGVWIAIAGNVYDVSTFLSEHPGGDAILLDAAGTDATEDFFDLHSEEAEKLLPAYHIGRLSPSTEPSNVIPPKPQEADAPFLQRDTWKKVVLHGKQKLSQDTRLFTLKWQHDSQEFGLPVGKHIFLRLKSPVSGEQIVRPYTPIAARCKSGEVDLVVKIYHDKDRRKCGKMTTTIDLAAMGSLVELKGPIGSFEYTGQGNCTISGKECYTKRFVMISAGSGITPMIQILSAIAADANDSTECLLLSGNRCEEDILCKDQLDCLSRENKHRFRVVYTLSKPCD
;
A
#
# COMPACT_ATOMS: atom_id res chain seq x y z
N MET A 1 -0.79 12.11 33.06
CA MET A 1 -1.31 13.49 33.21
C MET A 1 -0.35 14.38 32.45
N GLY A 2 -0.68 14.65 31.18
CA GLY A 2 0.08 15.54 30.30
C GLY A 2 -0.95 16.34 29.51
N ASP A 3 -0.73 17.65 29.45
CA ASP A 3 -1.71 18.67 29.12
C ASP A 3 -2.34 18.52 27.73
N VAL A 4 -3.67 18.57 27.70
CA VAL A 4 -4.47 18.68 26.48
C VAL A 4 -4.25 20.10 25.93
N ASN A 5 -3.47 20.23 24.86
CA ASN A 5 -3.19 21.49 24.18
C ASN A 5 -4.37 21.95 23.29
N SER A 6 -5.55 22.10 23.89
CA SER A 6 -6.66 22.81 23.26
C SER A 6 -7.28 23.76 24.28
N ALA A 7 -7.16 25.06 24.03
CA ALA A 7 -7.84 26.07 24.84
C ALA A 7 -9.36 25.92 24.63
N VAL A 8 -10.09 25.72 25.72
CA VAL A 8 -11.56 25.59 25.72
C VAL A 8 -12.17 26.97 25.98
N ASN A 9 -13.07 27.43 25.10
CA ASN A 9 -13.78 28.70 25.31
C ASN A 9 -14.92 28.53 26.35
N GLN A 10 -15.58 29.62 26.75
CA GLN A 10 -16.65 29.61 27.76
C GLN A 10 -17.92 28.80 27.34
N ASN A 11 -17.95 28.25 26.11
CA ASN A 11 -19.04 27.44 25.55
C ASN A 11 -18.60 25.99 25.22
N GLU A 12 -17.50 25.49 25.78
CA GLU A 12 -16.97 24.13 25.52
C GLU A 12 -16.58 23.84 24.05
N GLU A 13 -16.39 24.87 23.22
CA GLU A 13 -15.90 24.68 21.86
C GLU A 13 -14.37 24.63 21.83
N ILE A 14 -13.84 23.61 21.14
CA ILE A 14 -12.41 23.38 20.92
C ILE A 14 -11.90 24.46 19.95
N ILE A 15 -11.00 25.34 20.42
CA ILE A 15 -10.40 26.37 19.56
C ILE A 15 -9.34 25.71 18.67
N PRO A 16 -9.48 25.74 17.32
CA PRO A 16 -8.48 25.19 16.42
C PRO A 16 -7.14 25.92 16.57
N SER A 17 -6.05 25.16 16.64
CA SER A 17 -4.71 25.71 16.77
C SER A 17 -4.21 26.27 15.44
N ASP A 18 -3.79 27.53 15.41
CA ASP A 18 -3.14 28.15 14.23
C ASP A 18 -1.63 27.85 14.14
N ARG A 19 -1.14 26.88 14.93
CA ARG A 19 0.27 26.47 14.90
C ARG A 19 0.65 26.01 13.51
N LYS A 20 1.70 26.61 12.97
CA LYS A 20 2.32 26.20 11.71
C LYS A 20 3.29 25.04 11.97
N ILE A 21 2.97 23.88 11.42
CA ILE A 21 3.78 22.65 11.54
C ILE A 21 4.47 22.42 10.21
N THR A 22 5.76 22.11 10.25
CA THR A 22 6.53 21.80 9.04
C THR A 22 6.38 20.32 8.66
N VAL A 23 6.69 19.97 7.41
CA VAL A 23 6.69 18.56 6.98
C VAL A 23 7.71 17.76 7.79
N ASP A 24 8.93 18.28 7.97
CA ASP A 24 9.98 17.64 8.77
C ASP A 24 9.53 17.41 10.22
N GLU A 25 8.80 18.35 10.81
CA GLU A 25 8.25 18.20 12.15
C GLU A 25 7.17 17.13 12.22
N LEU A 26 6.24 17.10 11.25
CA LEU A 26 5.25 16.04 11.13
C LEU A 26 5.93 14.66 11.03
N GLU A 27 6.97 14.53 10.19
CA GLU A 27 7.69 13.28 9.96
C GLU A 27 8.40 12.73 11.20
N ASN A 28 8.67 13.55 12.21
CA ASN A 28 9.28 13.11 13.47
C ASN A 28 8.28 12.46 14.45
N HIS A 29 6.97 12.54 14.20
CA HIS A 29 5.92 12.06 15.09
C HIS A 29 5.29 10.77 14.54
N ARG A 30 6.02 9.65 14.71
CA ARG A 30 5.73 8.35 14.07
C ARG A 30 5.50 7.17 15.03
N SER A 31 5.53 7.39 16.34
CA SER A 31 5.43 6.31 17.34
C SER A 31 4.79 6.80 18.63
N HIS A 32 4.50 5.88 19.56
CA HIS A 32 4.02 6.25 20.89
C HIS A 32 4.98 7.16 21.67
N ASP A 33 6.28 7.01 21.48
CA ASP A 33 7.30 7.79 22.22
C ASP A 33 7.42 9.20 21.67
N THR A 34 7.25 9.37 20.36
CA THR A 34 7.34 10.66 19.67
C THR A 34 5.99 11.36 19.53
N GLY A 35 4.88 10.68 19.82
CA GLY A 35 3.55 11.06 19.35
C GLY A 35 3.27 10.53 17.94
N VAL A 36 1.99 10.26 17.65
CA VAL A 36 1.49 9.77 16.37
C VAL A 36 0.69 10.87 15.72
N TRP A 37 1.32 11.59 14.80
CA TRP A 37 0.68 12.70 14.10
C TRP A 37 0.34 12.32 12.67
N ILE A 38 -0.78 12.81 12.16
CA ILE A 38 -1.19 12.65 10.76
C ILE A 38 -1.65 13.99 10.21
N ALA A 39 -1.48 14.22 8.91
CA ALA A 39 -2.09 15.35 8.23
C ALA A 39 -3.34 14.92 7.44
N ILE A 40 -4.42 15.69 7.54
CA ILE A 40 -5.66 15.51 6.77
C ILE A 40 -6.12 16.89 6.29
N ALA A 41 -6.35 17.03 4.99
CA ALA A 41 -6.75 18.26 4.30
C ALA A 41 -5.87 19.47 4.66
N GLY A 42 -4.56 19.24 4.83
CA GLY A 42 -3.58 20.27 5.20
C GLY A 42 -3.59 20.69 6.68
N ASN A 43 -4.44 20.10 7.51
CA ASN A 43 -4.41 20.23 8.97
C ASN A 43 -3.64 19.06 9.58
N VAL A 44 -3.01 19.28 10.74
CA VAL A 44 -2.25 18.24 11.46
C VAL A 44 -2.99 17.88 12.74
N TYR A 45 -3.04 16.58 13.02
CA TYR A 45 -3.76 15.98 14.12
C TYR A 45 -2.84 15.09 14.93
N ASP A 46 -2.85 15.23 16.26
CA ASP A 46 -2.21 14.28 17.17
C ASP A 46 -3.24 13.21 17.57
N VAL A 47 -3.13 12.04 16.95
CA VAL A 47 -4.05 10.92 17.17
C VAL A 47 -3.50 9.90 18.19
N SER A 48 -2.45 10.24 18.95
CA SER A 48 -1.79 9.34 19.90
C SER A 48 -2.74 8.72 20.92
N THR A 49 -3.74 9.49 21.37
CA THR A 49 -4.75 9.03 22.33
C THR A 49 -5.91 8.29 21.68
N PHE A 50 -6.08 8.41 20.36
CA PHE A 50 -7.17 7.77 19.60
C PHE A 50 -6.81 6.38 19.06
N LEU A 51 -5.53 5.98 19.13
CA LEU A 51 -5.04 4.73 18.57
C LEU A 51 -5.89 3.50 18.93
N SER A 52 -6.22 3.34 20.21
CA SER A 52 -7.02 2.21 20.71
C SER A 52 -8.52 2.32 20.43
N GLU A 53 -9.00 3.52 20.10
CA GLU A 53 -10.40 3.80 19.82
C GLU A 53 -10.72 3.76 18.33
N HIS A 54 -9.69 3.78 17.48
CA HIS A 54 -9.82 3.72 16.03
C HIS A 54 -10.46 2.38 15.58
N PRO A 55 -11.65 2.39 14.94
CA PRO A 55 -12.35 1.17 14.55
C PRO A 55 -11.58 0.28 13.57
N GLY A 56 -10.66 0.85 12.80
CA GLY A 56 -9.76 0.13 11.89
C GLY A 56 -8.51 -0.48 12.57
N GLY A 57 -8.35 -0.28 13.88
CA GLY A 57 -7.18 -0.69 14.66
C GLY A 57 -6.07 0.36 14.67
N ASP A 58 -5.22 0.28 15.70
CA ASP A 58 -4.07 1.17 15.95
C ASP A 58 -3.02 1.12 14.83
N ALA A 59 -2.79 -0.08 14.27
CA ALA A 59 -1.78 -0.33 13.24
C ALA A 59 -1.94 0.56 12.01
N ILE A 60 -3.18 0.90 11.62
CA ILE A 60 -3.45 1.75 10.46
C ILE A 60 -2.99 3.18 10.71
N LEU A 61 -3.25 3.71 11.91
CA LEU A 61 -2.81 5.05 12.29
C LEU A 61 -1.28 5.11 12.47
N LEU A 62 -0.68 4.05 13.02
CA LEU A 62 0.77 3.92 13.13
C LEU A 62 1.47 3.85 11.76
N ASP A 63 0.87 3.17 10.78
CA ASP A 63 1.40 3.12 9.42
C ASP A 63 1.28 4.47 8.70
N ALA A 64 0.23 5.23 8.98
CA ALA A 64 0.01 6.58 8.45
C ALA A 64 0.79 7.68 9.22
N ALA A 65 1.36 7.35 10.38
CA ALA A 65 2.01 8.31 11.26
C ALA A 65 3.16 9.06 10.56
N GLY A 66 3.24 10.35 10.84
CA GLY A 66 4.18 11.29 10.23
C GLY A 66 3.96 11.51 8.73
N THR A 67 2.76 11.25 8.21
CA THR A 67 2.43 11.45 6.79
C THR A 67 1.11 12.18 6.59
N ASP A 68 0.86 12.61 5.35
CA ASP A 68 -0.44 13.11 4.92
C ASP A 68 -1.36 11.92 4.56
N ALA A 69 -2.33 11.69 5.42
CA ALA A 69 -3.35 10.65 5.35
C ALA A 69 -4.68 11.16 4.77
N THR A 70 -4.70 12.35 4.14
CA THR A 70 -5.92 12.98 3.59
C THR A 70 -6.72 11.99 2.74
N GLU A 71 -6.07 11.35 1.77
CA GLU A 71 -6.76 10.43 0.86
C GLU A 71 -7.29 9.19 1.57
N ASP A 72 -6.48 8.52 2.39
CA ASP A 72 -6.88 7.32 3.12
C ASP A 72 -8.03 7.60 4.08
N PHE A 73 -8.04 8.79 4.70
CA PHE A 73 -9.10 9.23 5.58
C PHE A 73 -10.44 9.34 4.83
N PHE A 74 -10.50 10.12 3.75
CA PHE A 74 -11.75 10.34 2.99
C PHE A 74 -12.22 9.11 2.17
N ASP A 75 -11.32 8.17 1.86
CA ASP A 75 -11.69 6.93 1.15
C ASP A 75 -12.35 5.89 2.08
N LEU A 76 -12.00 5.89 3.38
CA LEU A 76 -12.40 4.84 4.34
C LEU A 76 -13.39 5.31 5.42
N HIS A 77 -13.48 6.62 5.65
CA HIS A 77 -14.26 7.19 6.75
C HIS A 77 -15.47 7.99 6.27
N SER A 78 -16.51 8.05 7.11
CA SER A 78 -17.72 8.83 6.86
C SER A 78 -17.65 10.23 7.45
N GLU A 79 -18.62 11.08 7.12
CA GLU A 79 -18.74 12.45 7.67
C GLU A 79 -18.82 12.46 9.22
N GLU A 80 -19.25 11.36 9.84
CA GLU A 80 -19.25 11.22 11.30
C GLU A 80 -17.83 11.13 11.89
N ALA A 81 -16.87 10.53 11.18
CA ALA A 81 -15.49 10.48 11.61
C ALA A 81 -14.82 11.86 11.50
N GLU A 82 -15.18 12.66 10.50
CA GLU A 82 -14.71 14.04 10.37
C GLU A 82 -15.06 14.89 11.59
N LYS A 83 -16.21 14.63 12.23
CA LYS A 83 -16.64 15.34 13.45
C LYS A 83 -15.75 15.08 14.67
N LEU A 84 -14.94 14.01 14.64
CA LEU A 84 -13.97 13.71 15.69
C LEU A 84 -12.64 14.44 15.51
N LEU A 85 -12.29 14.83 14.27
CA LEU A 85 -11.01 15.47 13.94
C LEU A 85 -10.70 16.73 14.78
N PRO A 86 -11.65 17.64 15.07
CA PRO A 86 -11.35 18.84 15.85
C PRO A 86 -10.73 18.55 17.22
N ALA A 87 -11.08 17.42 17.86
CA ALA A 87 -10.55 17.05 19.17
C ALA A 87 -9.06 16.71 19.18
N TYR A 88 -8.50 16.37 18.01
CA TYR A 88 -7.11 15.97 17.84
C TYR A 88 -6.29 17.04 17.11
N HIS A 89 -6.90 18.15 16.72
CA HIS A 89 -6.26 19.17 15.90
C HIS A 89 -5.16 19.92 16.68
N ILE A 90 -3.96 19.97 16.11
CA ILE A 90 -2.80 20.63 16.74
C ILE A 90 -2.20 21.75 15.91
N GLY A 91 -2.59 21.89 14.64
CA GLY A 91 -2.03 22.91 13.76
C GLY A 91 -2.33 22.69 12.28
N ARG A 92 -1.65 23.46 11.43
CA ARG A 92 -1.75 23.40 9.97
C ARG A 92 -0.38 23.18 9.35
N LEU A 93 -0.33 22.39 8.28
CA LEU A 93 0.90 22.25 7.49
C LEU A 93 1.28 23.60 6.87
N SER A 94 2.54 23.97 7.05
CA SER A 94 3.10 25.17 6.44
C SER A 94 3.32 24.94 4.94
N PRO A 95 2.79 25.79 4.04
CA PRO A 95 3.12 25.70 2.63
C PRO A 95 4.62 25.98 2.45
N SER A 96 5.34 25.05 1.84
CA SER A 96 6.77 25.19 1.55
C SER A 96 6.99 26.31 0.52
N THR A 97 7.34 27.51 0.98
CA THR A 97 7.87 28.59 0.15
C THR A 97 9.39 28.54 0.12
N GLU A 98 9.96 27.56 -0.57
CA GLU A 98 11.32 27.61 -1.12
C GLU A 98 11.35 26.73 -2.38
N PRO A 99 11.94 27.18 -3.52
CA PRO A 99 12.23 26.31 -4.64
C PRO A 99 13.16 25.19 -4.17
N SER A 100 12.87 23.95 -4.57
CA SER A 100 13.67 22.77 -4.23
C SER A 100 15.16 23.02 -4.44
N ASN A 101 15.87 23.35 -3.36
CA ASN A 101 17.30 23.12 -3.30
C ASN A 101 17.45 21.61 -3.30
N VAL A 102 17.73 21.09 -4.49
CA VAL A 102 18.22 19.73 -4.71
C VAL A 102 19.47 19.60 -3.86
N ILE A 103 19.31 19.11 -2.64
CA ILE A 103 20.43 18.49 -1.92
C ILE A 103 20.91 17.39 -2.87
N PRO A 104 22.17 17.42 -3.33
CA PRO A 104 22.69 16.33 -4.14
C PRO A 104 22.44 15.04 -3.36
N PRO A 105 21.95 13.95 -3.99
CA PRO A 105 21.78 12.70 -3.27
C PRO A 105 23.12 12.39 -2.60
N LYS A 106 23.09 12.25 -1.27
CA LYS A 106 24.16 11.61 -0.50
C LYS A 106 24.52 10.35 -1.30
N PRO A 107 25.81 10.06 -1.58
CA PRO A 107 26.18 8.96 -2.46
C PRO A 107 25.38 7.73 -2.05
N GLN A 108 24.44 7.30 -2.91
CA GLN A 108 23.66 6.09 -2.65
C GLN A 108 24.69 4.98 -2.64
N GLU A 109 24.91 4.40 -1.46
CA GLU A 109 25.71 3.19 -1.31
C GLU A 109 25.17 2.15 -2.28
N ALA A 110 26.06 1.59 -3.10
CA ALA A 110 25.74 0.69 -4.21
C ALA A 110 25.05 -0.61 -3.77
N ASP A 111 24.92 -0.85 -2.46
CA ASP A 111 24.40 -2.08 -1.85
C ASP A 111 22.99 -1.95 -1.23
N ALA A 112 22.41 -0.74 -1.15
CA ALA A 112 21.08 -0.57 -0.55
C ALA A 112 19.95 -1.00 -1.51
N PRO A 113 18.84 -1.58 -1.00
CA PRO A 113 17.67 -1.89 -1.81
C PRO A 113 17.06 -0.65 -2.49
N PHE A 114 16.43 -0.85 -3.65
CA PHE A 114 15.77 0.21 -4.42
C PHE A 114 14.66 0.90 -3.63
N LEU A 115 13.76 0.11 -3.03
CA LEU A 115 12.67 0.60 -2.21
C LEU A 115 13.19 1.17 -0.88
N GLN A 116 12.74 2.39 -0.57
CA GLN A 116 13.01 3.08 0.69
C GLN A 116 11.67 3.59 1.25
N ARG A 117 11.36 3.21 2.50
CA ARG A 117 10.02 3.38 3.12
C ARG A 117 9.47 4.79 2.97
N ASP A 118 10.32 5.80 3.13
CA ASP A 118 9.93 7.20 3.20
C ASP A 118 10.31 7.99 1.94
N THR A 119 10.80 7.34 0.87
CA THR A 119 11.24 8.03 -0.34
C THR A 119 10.50 7.55 -1.58
N TRP A 120 9.94 8.52 -2.32
CA TRP A 120 9.40 8.27 -3.66
C TRP A 120 10.53 8.10 -4.67
N LYS A 121 10.54 6.96 -5.36
CA LYS A 121 11.49 6.64 -6.43
C LYS A 121 10.77 6.59 -7.77
N LYS A 122 11.37 7.21 -8.78
CA LYS A 122 10.82 7.20 -10.14
C LYS A 122 11.22 5.91 -10.87
N VAL A 123 10.25 5.29 -11.53
CA VAL A 123 10.40 4.14 -12.41
C VAL A 123 9.73 4.41 -13.74
N VAL A 124 10.12 3.67 -14.76
CA VAL A 124 9.55 3.80 -16.11
C VAL A 124 8.51 2.72 -16.33
N LEU A 125 7.34 3.08 -16.87
CA LEU A 125 6.40 2.10 -17.41
C LEU A 125 6.98 1.47 -18.68
N HIS A 126 7.54 0.26 -18.54
CA HIS A 126 8.31 -0.42 -19.59
C HIS A 126 7.50 -1.45 -20.38
N GLY A 127 6.49 -2.07 -19.76
CA GLY A 127 5.64 -3.10 -20.36
C GLY A 127 4.17 -2.90 -20.03
N LYS A 128 3.28 -3.17 -21.00
CA LYS A 128 1.83 -3.26 -20.78
C LYS A 128 1.27 -4.40 -21.62
N GLN A 129 0.75 -5.43 -20.95
CA GLN A 129 0.17 -6.60 -21.60
C GLN A 129 -1.28 -6.80 -21.15
N LYS A 130 -2.16 -7.10 -22.10
CA LYS A 130 -3.54 -7.49 -21.82
C LYS A 130 -3.59 -8.96 -21.38
N LEU A 131 -4.11 -9.21 -20.17
CA LEU A 131 -4.33 -10.56 -19.67
C LEU A 131 -5.78 -11.01 -19.88
N SER A 132 -6.75 -10.13 -19.61
CA SER A 132 -8.19 -10.39 -19.84
C SER A 132 -8.89 -9.12 -20.34
N GLN A 133 -10.23 -9.12 -20.42
CA GLN A 133 -10.98 -7.91 -20.79
C GLN A 133 -10.63 -6.73 -19.89
N ASP A 134 -10.60 -6.95 -18.58
CA ASP A 134 -10.41 -5.93 -17.56
C ASP A 134 -9.15 -6.16 -16.70
N THR A 135 -8.22 -7.00 -17.13
CA THR A 135 -6.94 -7.19 -16.40
C THR A 135 -5.75 -6.89 -17.29
N ARG A 136 -4.77 -6.19 -16.73
CA ARG A 136 -3.50 -5.84 -17.37
C ARG A 136 -2.33 -6.24 -16.49
N LEU A 137 -1.24 -6.62 -17.14
CA LEU A 137 0.08 -6.72 -16.55
C LEU A 137 0.86 -5.47 -16.93
N PHE A 138 1.37 -4.76 -15.94
CA PHE A 138 2.25 -3.61 -16.12
C PHE A 138 3.65 -3.99 -15.62
N THR A 139 4.65 -3.85 -16.48
CA THR A 139 6.06 -4.03 -16.11
C THR A 139 6.68 -2.66 -15.92
N LEU A 140 7.14 -2.38 -14.70
CA LEU A 140 7.85 -1.16 -14.35
C LEU A 140 9.34 -1.45 -14.28
N LYS A 141 10.16 -0.53 -14.76
CA LYS A 141 11.62 -0.67 -14.78
C LYS A 141 12.28 0.40 -13.93
N TRP A 142 13.06 -0.01 -12.94
CA TRP A 142 13.96 0.88 -12.20
C TRP A 142 15.35 0.86 -12.82
N GLN A 143 16.01 2.01 -12.84
CA GLN A 143 17.33 2.16 -13.46
C GLN A 143 18.42 1.85 -12.44
N HIS A 144 18.79 0.58 -12.25
CA HIS A 144 20.09 0.21 -11.66
C HIS A 144 20.40 -1.26 -12.00
N ASP A 145 21.61 -1.51 -12.51
CA ASP A 145 22.06 -2.86 -12.81
C ASP A 145 22.33 -3.61 -11.51
N SER A 146 21.62 -4.72 -11.30
CA SER A 146 21.79 -5.66 -10.18
C SER A 146 21.34 -5.17 -8.79
N GLN A 147 20.75 -3.98 -8.66
CA GLN A 147 20.16 -3.54 -7.39
C GLN A 147 18.93 -4.40 -7.04
N GLU A 148 18.83 -4.84 -5.79
CA GLU A 148 17.63 -5.52 -5.32
C GLU A 148 16.43 -4.58 -5.26
N PHE A 149 15.24 -5.09 -5.59
CA PHE A 149 14.01 -4.30 -5.47
C PHE A 149 13.69 -3.94 -4.02
N GLY A 150 13.95 -4.85 -3.06
CA GLY A 150 13.81 -4.58 -1.63
C GLY A 150 12.37 -4.59 -1.11
N LEU A 151 11.52 -5.48 -1.62
CA LEU A 151 10.17 -5.69 -1.11
C LEU A 151 10.09 -7.00 -0.30
N PRO A 152 10.02 -6.94 1.04
CA PRO A 152 9.78 -8.13 1.86
C PRO A 152 8.45 -8.81 1.52
N VAL A 153 8.41 -10.13 1.64
CA VAL A 153 7.21 -10.93 1.32
C VAL A 153 6.10 -10.59 2.31
N GLY A 154 4.90 -10.27 1.83
CA GLY A 154 3.78 -9.83 2.65
C GLY A 154 3.61 -8.30 2.69
N LYS A 155 4.60 -7.54 2.24
CA LYS A 155 4.53 -6.08 2.10
C LYS A 155 4.17 -5.66 0.68
N HIS A 156 3.71 -4.43 0.54
CA HIS A 156 3.29 -3.82 -0.71
C HIS A 156 4.00 -2.49 -0.96
N ILE A 157 3.72 -1.88 -2.12
CA ILE A 157 4.20 -0.55 -2.49
C ILE A 157 3.03 0.40 -2.68
N PHE A 158 3.28 1.69 -2.48
CA PHE A 158 2.45 2.74 -3.05
C PHE A 158 2.91 3.09 -4.46
N LEU A 159 1.95 3.13 -5.37
CA LEU A 159 2.11 3.63 -6.73
C LEU A 159 1.50 5.03 -6.81
N ARG A 160 2.25 6.00 -7.33
CA ARG A 160 1.77 7.36 -7.57
C ARG A 160 1.85 7.73 -9.05
N LEU A 161 0.74 8.24 -9.56
CA LEU A 161 0.60 8.76 -10.91
C LEU A 161 -0.12 10.10 -10.89
N LYS A 162 0.34 11.02 -11.75
CA LYS A 162 -0.41 12.25 -12.03
C LYS A 162 -1.42 11.97 -13.13
N SER A 163 -2.70 12.22 -12.86
CA SER A 163 -3.75 12.16 -13.87
C SER A 163 -3.48 13.19 -14.96
N PRO A 164 -3.37 12.78 -16.24
CA PRO A 164 -3.19 13.73 -17.33
C PRO A 164 -4.44 14.56 -17.59
N VAL A 165 -5.61 14.11 -17.13
CA VAL A 165 -6.91 14.77 -17.33
C VAL A 165 -7.21 15.77 -16.22
N SER A 166 -7.08 15.36 -14.96
CA SER A 166 -7.43 16.20 -13.80
C SER A 166 -6.23 16.93 -13.18
N GLY A 167 -4.99 16.50 -13.48
CA GLY A 167 -3.79 17.00 -12.83
C GLY A 167 -3.59 16.52 -11.39
N GLU A 168 -4.56 15.80 -10.82
CA GLU A 168 -4.53 15.19 -9.48
C GLU A 168 -3.41 14.14 -9.38
N GLN A 169 -2.68 14.12 -8.28
CA GLN A 169 -1.81 13.00 -7.95
C GLN A 169 -2.65 11.93 -7.28
N ILE A 170 -2.62 10.71 -7.81
CA ILE A 170 -3.38 9.58 -7.29
C ILE A 170 -2.37 8.61 -6.69
N VAL A 171 -2.58 8.17 -5.46
CA VAL A 171 -1.72 7.21 -4.77
C VAL A 171 -2.51 5.95 -4.44
N ARG A 172 -2.09 4.76 -4.87
CA ARG A 172 -2.78 3.52 -4.47
C ARG A 172 -1.80 2.39 -4.14
N PRO A 173 -2.15 1.51 -3.18
CA PRO A 173 -1.31 0.36 -2.84
C PRO A 173 -1.42 -0.73 -3.89
N TYR A 174 -0.30 -1.36 -4.22
CA TYR A 174 -0.22 -2.54 -5.08
C TYR A 174 0.80 -3.52 -4.52
N THR A 175 0.49 -4.81 -4.60
CA THR A 175 1.46 -5.86 -4.30
C THR A 175 1.99 -6.42 -5.62
N PRO A 176 3.27 -6.20 -5.95
CA PRO A 176 3.90 -6.83 -7.09
C PRO A 176 3.85 -8.34 -7.01
N ILE A 177 3.66 -8.98 -8.16
CA ILE A 177 3.63 -10.45 -8.26
C ILE A 177 5.00 -11.05 -8.57
N ALA A 178 5.92 -10.23 -9.12
CA ALA A 178 7.28 -10.65 -9.43
C ALA A 178 8.21 -9.42 -9.48
N ALA A 179 9.43 -9.59 -8.96
CA ALA A 179 10.53 -8.66 -9.14
C ALA A 179 11.74 -9.40 -9.72
N ARG A 180 12.27 -8.91 -10.84
CA ARG A 180 13.43 -9.44 -11.56
C ARG A 180 14.61 -8.49 -11.38
N CYS A 181 15.41 -8.72 -10.34
CA CYS A 181 16.54 -7.84 -10.00
C CYS A 181 17.57 -7.73 -11.14
N LYS A 182 17.81 -8.82 -11.88
CA LYS A 182 18.78 -8.82 -13.00
C LYS A 182 18.37 -7.89 -14.15
N SER A 183 17.08 -7.71 -14.41
CA SER A 183 16.58 -6.82 -15.46
C SER A 183 16.12 -5.46 -14.94
N GLY A 184 16.09 -5.27 -13.62
CA GLY A 184 15.57 -4.07 -12.99
C GLY A 184 14.06 -3.91 -13.17
N GLU A 185 13.29 -5.02 -13.19
CA GLU A 185 11.87 -5.00 -13.52
C GLU A 185 10.97 -5.52 -12.41
N VAL A 186 9.81 -4.89 -12.24
CA VAL A 186 8.77 -5.31 -11.30
C VAL A 186 7.42 -5.34 -11.99
N ASP A 187 6.66 -6.41 -11.76
CA ASP A 187 5.40 -6.67 -12.44
C ASP A 187 4.20 -6.43 -11.50
N LEU A 188 3.27 -5.61 -11.97
CA LEU A 188 1.99 -5.33 -11.33
C LEU A 188 0.85 -5.89 -12.17
N VAL A 189 0.01 -6.75 -11.58
CA VAL A 189 -1.25 -7.14 -12.20
C VAL A 189 -2.37 -6.28 -11.63
N VAL A 190 -3.08 -5.59 -12.51
CA VAL A 190 -4.10 -4.61 -12.13
C VAL A 190 -5.39 -4.89 -12.88
N LYS A 191 -6.49 -4.94 -12.12
CA LYS A 191 -7.85 -4.96 -12.66
C LYS A 191 -8.28 -3.54 -13.03
N ILE A 192 -8.65 -3.31 -14.28
CA ILE A 192 -9.05 -2.03 -14.83
C ILE A 192 -10.55 -1.84 -14.62
N TYR A 193 -10.89 -0.92 -13.71
CA TYR A 193 -12.27 -0.58 -13.43
C TYR A 193 -12.76 0.50 -14.42
N HIS A 194 -13.31 0.06 -15.55
CA HIS A 194 -13.97 0.93 -16.53
C HIS A 194 -15.33 1.43 -16.03
N ASP A 195 -15.83 2.54 -16.60
CA ASP A 195 -17.18 3.01 -16.35
C ASP A 195 -18.20 1.94 -16.74
N LYS A 196 -19.08 1.59 -15.80
CA LYS A 196 -20.26 0.74 -16.06
C LYS A 196 -21.45 1.32 -15.31
N ASP A 197 -22.49 1.71 -16.05
CA ASP A 197 -23.84 2.18 -15.66
C ASP A 197 -23.97 3.11 -14.43
N ARG A 198 -23.51 2.67 -13.25
CA ARG A 198 -23.62 3.36 -11.95
C ARG A 198 -22.30 3.48 -11.16
N ARG A 199 -21.20 2.87 -11.62
CA ARG A 199 -19.89 2.96 -10.97
C ARG A 199 -18.96 3.86 -11.77
N LYS A 200 -18.48 4.92 -11.13
CA LYS A 200 -17.38 5.75 -11.66
C LYS A 200 -16.14 4.88 -11.85
N CYS A 201 -15.42 5.12 -12.92
CA CYS A 201 -14.17 4.44 -13.24
C CYS A 201 -13.13 4.58 -12.13
N GLY A 202 -12.26 3.57 -12.01
CA GLY A 202 -11.16 3.60 -11.04
C GLY A 202 -10.11 4.61 -11.47
N LYS A 203 -9.92 5.68 -10.68
CA LYS A 203 -8.99 6.78 -10.98
C LYS A 203 -7.59 6.28 -11.34
N MET A 204 -6.95 5.52 -10.42
CA MET A 204 -5.60 4.98 -10.65
C MET A 204 -5.57 3.99 -11.81
N THR A 205 -6.50 3.02 -11.81
CA THR A 205 -6.47 1.89 -12.75
C THR A 205 -6.68 2.35 -14.19
N THR A 206 -7.51 3.36 -14.42
CA THR A 206 -7.68 3.96 -15.74
C THR A 206 -6.50 4.86 -16.10
N THR A 207 -5.95 5.62 -15.15
CA THR A 207 -4.79 6.49 -15.39
C THR A 207 -3.57 5.68 -15.86
N ILE A 208 -3.25 4.56 -15.20
CA ILE A 208 -2.12 3.70 -15.63
C ILE A 208 -2.42 2.97 -16.96
N ASP A 209 -3.68 2.58 -17.21
CA ASP A 209 -4.06 1.96 -18.49
C ASP A 209 -3.95 2.94 -19.66
N LEU A 210 -4.21 4.24 -19.42
CA LEU A 210 -4.04 5.30 -20.42
C LEU A 210 -2.60 5.83 -20.53
N ALA A 211 -1.75 5.61 -19.53
CA ALA A 211 -0.37 6.08 -19.54
C ALA A 211 0.41 5.50 -20.74
N ALA A 212 1.14 6.36 -21.46
CA ALA A 212 1.97 5.94 -22.57
C ALA A 212 3.16 5.10 -22.08
N MET A 213 3.61 4.15 -22.90
CA MET A 213 4.88 3.46 -22.69
C MET A 213 6.01 4.48 -22.53
N GLY A 214 6.92 4.25 -21.58
CA GLY A 214 7.99 5.19 -21.23
C GLY A 214 7.59 6.27 -20.21
N SER A 215 6.32 6.34 -19.80
CA SER A 215 5.87 7.31 -18.79
C SER A 215 6.54 7.05 -17.44
N LEU A 216 6.84 8.13 -16.71
CA LEU A 216 7.37 8.04 -15.36
C LEU A 216 6.25 7.77 -14.36
N VAL A 217 6.52 6.82 -13.46
CA VAL A 217 5.66 6.43 -12.36
C VAL A 217 6.47 6.49 -11.07
N GLU A 218 5.84 6.77 -9.93
CA GLU A 218 6.56 6.87 -8.66
C GLU A 218 6.17 5.73 -7.73
N LEU A 219 7.16 5.10 -7.11
CA LEU A 219 7.01 4.02 -6.14
C LEU A 219 7.48 4.48 -4.77
N LYS A 220 6.79 4.10 -3.70
CA LYS A 220 7.25 4.23 -2.31
C LYS A 220 6.94 2.94 -1.57
N GLY A 221 7.86 2.49 -0.72
CA GLY A 221 7.70 1.28 0.08
C GLY A 221 9.05 0.77 0.59
N PRO A 222 9.10 -0.37 1.28
CA PRO A 222 7.99 -1.30 1.52
C PRO A 222 7.00 -0.82 2.60
N ILE A 223 5.71 -1.09 2.41
CA ILE A 223 4.61 -0.73 3.32
C ILE A 223 3.86 -1.99 3.77
N GLY A 224 3.36 -1.98 5.00
CA GLY A 224 2.55 -3.07 5.57
C GLY A 224 3.15 -3.63 6.86
N SER A 225 2.27 -4.08 7.74
CA SER A 225 2.58 -4.61 9.06
C SER A 225 2.92 -6.11 9.08
N PHE A 226 2.51 -6.86 8.05
CA PHE A 226 2.79 -8.28 7.92
C PHE A 226 4.04 -8.53 7.07
N GLU A 227 4.89 -9.44 7.52
CA GLU A 227 6.03 -9.94 6.75
C GLU A 227 6.16 -11.45 6.94
N TYR A 228 6.36 -12.18 5.84
CA TYR A 228 6.71 -13.59 5.88
C TYR A 228 8.22 -13.75 5.72
N THR A 229 8.88 -14.27 6.75
CA THR A 229 10.34 -14.38 6.81
C THR A 229 10.86 -15.78 6.43
N GLY A 230 9.94 -16.72 6.15
CA GLY A 230 10.25 -18.06 5.61
C GLY A 230 10.02 -19.19 6.62
N GLN A 231 9.75 -20.40 6.12
CA GLN A 231 9.62 -21.63 6.90
C GLN A 231 8.60 -21.55 8.03
N GLY A 232 7.50 -20.83 7.77
CA GLY A 232 6.39 -20.62 8.69
C GLY A 232 6.58 -19.42 9.62
N ASN A 233 7.76 -18.79 9.63
CA ASN A 233 8.04 -17.60 10.42
C ASN A 233 7.44 -16.35 9.76
N CYS A 234 6.89 -15.48 10.58
CA CYS A 234 6.28 -14.23 10.20
C CYS A 234 6.55 -13.14 11.23
N THR A 235 6.35 -11.89 10.83
CA THR A 235 6.20 -10.77 11.76
C THR A 235 4.88 -10.06 11.50
N ILE A 236 4.20 -9.65 12.58
CA ILE A 236 2.98 -8.85 12.53
C ILE A 236 3.19 -7.63 13.42
N SER A 237 3.24 -6.45 12.81
CA SER A 237 3.55 -5.19 13.50
C SER A 237 4.84 -5.31 14.34
N GLY A 238 5.86 -5.95 13.77
CA GLY A 238 7.16 -6.19 14.41
C GLY A 238 7.20 -7.34 15.42
N LYS A 239 6.07 -7.98 15.75
CA LYS A 239 6.04 -9.13 16.65
C LYS A 239 6.23 -10.42 15.86
N GLU A 240 7.21 -11.22 16.26
CA GLU A 240 7.46 -12.52 15.65
C GLU A 240 6.31 -13.51 15.91
N CYS A 241 5.97 -14.25 14.88
CA CYS A 241 4.97 -15.31 14.91
C CYS A 241 5.44 -16.51 14.09
N TYR A 242 4.88 -17.67 14.41
CA TYR A 242 5.10 -18.89 13.66
C TYR A 242 3.76 -19.54 13.34
N THR A 243 3.61 -20.03 12.10
CA THR A 243 2.48 -20.85 11.71
C THR A 243 2.91 -22.04 10.87
N LYS A 244 2.23 -23.17 11.08
CA LYS A 244 2.35 -24.35 10.21
C LYS A 244 1.42 -24.27 9.01
N ARG A 245 0.36 -23.46 9.10
CA ARG A 245 -0.69 -23.38 8.09
C ARG A 245 -1.23 -21.97 7.94
N PHE A 246 -1.28 -21.49 6.71
CA PHE A 246 -2.05 -20.31 6.32
C PHE A 246 -3.43 -20.71 5.80
N VAL A 247 -4.45 -19.99 6.28
CA VAL A 247 -5.78 -19.96 5.66
C VAL A 247 -5.96 -18.56 5.09
N MET A 248 -5.89 -18.45 3.77
CA MET A 248 -5.92 -17.21 3.02
C MET A 248 -7.31 -17.03 2.41
N ILE A 249 -7.91 -15.86 2.60
CA ILE A 249 -9.19 -15.49 1.98
C ILE A 249 -8.94 -14.26 1.12
N SER A 250 -9.31 -14.32 -0.16
CA SER A 250 -9.14 -13.22 -1.10
C SER A 250 -10.38 -13.02 -1.96
N ALA A 251 -10.55 -11.80 -2.47
CA ALA A 251 -11.54 -11.49 -3.48
C ALA A 251 -10.94 -10.56 -4.55
N GLY A 252 -11.13 -10.89 -5.83
CA GLY A 252 -10.62 -10.09 -6.95
C GLY A 252 -9.12 -9.75 -6.82
N SER A 253 -8.76 -8.46 -6.84
CA SER A 253 -7.37 -8.00 -6.79
C SER A 253 -6.64 -8.29 -5.47
N GLY A 254 -7.37 -8.63 -4.40
CA GLY A 254 -6.80 -9.06 -3.12
C GLY A 254 -6.04 -10.38 -3.18
N ILE A 255 -5.96 -11.01 -4.35
CA ILE A 255 -5.16 -12.21 -4.60
C ILE A 255 -3.65 -11.94 -4.65
N THR A 256 -3.24 -10.72 -5.01
CA THR A 256 -1.82 -10.40 -5.28
C THR A 256 -0.90 -10.56 -4.06
N PRO A 257 -1.26 -10.16 -2.82
CA PRO A 257 -0.48 -10.50 -1.63
C PRO A 257 -0.39 -12.00 -1.37
N MET A 258 -1.47 -12.75 -1.66
CA MET A 258 -1.52 -14.20 -1.45
C MET A 258 -0.55 -14.91 -2.41
N ILE A 259 -0.50 -14.48 -3.67
CA ILE A 259 0.45 -15.02 -4.66
C ILE A 259 1.90 -14.77 -4.23
N GLN A 260 2.19 -13.60 -3.66
CA GLN A 260 3.54 -13.27 -3.17
C GLN A 260 3.98 -14.25 -2.07
N ILE A 261 3.12 -14.51 -1.08
CA ILE A 261 3.39 -15.46 0.01
C ILE A 261 3.49 -16.90 -0.53
N LEU A 262 2.52 -17.33 -1.33
CA LEU A 262 2.50 -18.67 -1.93
C LEU A 262 3.76 -18.92 -2.78
N SER A 263 4.20 -17.93 -3.55
CA SER A 263 5.41 -18.05 -4.40
C SER A 263 6.68 -18.13 -3.56
N ALA A 264 6.77 -17.37 -2.46
CA ALA A 264 7.91 -17.44 -1.54
C ALA A 264 8.01 -18.82 -0.87
N ILE A 265 6.89 -19.33 -0.36
CA ILE A 265 6.81 -20.68 0.22
C ILE A 265 7.11 -21.74 -0.84
N ALA A 266 6.63 -21.56 -2.07
CA ALA A 266 6.91 -22.46 -3.20
C ALA A 266 8.39 -22.55 -3.55
N ALA A 267 9.12 -21.43 -3.47
CA ALA A 267 10.51 -21.33 -3.88
C ALA A 267 11.50 -21.96 -2.88
N ASP A 268 11.15 -22.07 -1.59
CA ASP A 268 11.98 -22.74 -0.59
C ASP A 268 11.56 -24.22 -0.42
N ALA A 269 12.43 -25.13 -0.83
CA ALA A 269 12.22 -26.58 -0.72
C ALA A 269 12.22 -27.09 0.73
N ASN A 270 12.78 -26.32 1.67
CA ASN A 270 12.78 -26.66 3.10
C ASN A 270 11.54 -26.12 3.82
N ASP A 271 10.74 -25.31 3.15
CA ASP A 271 9.53 -24.73 3.71
C ASP A 271 8.39 -25.73 3.69
N SER A 272 7.95 -26.16 4.87
CA SER A 272 6.84 -27.12 5.01
C SER A 272 5.50 -26.45 5.29
N THR A 273 5.41 -25.12 5.18
CA THR A 273 4.19 -24.37 5.48
C THR A 273 3.04 -24.77 4.55
N GLU A 274 1.92 -25.16 5.13
CA GLU A 274 0.70 -25.50 4.39
C GLU A 274 -0.12 -24.25 4.08
N CYS A 275 -0.77 -24.20 2.91
CA CYS A 275 -1.60 -23.07 2.51
C CYS A 275 -2.95 -23.55 1.95
N LEU A 276 -4.04 -23.05 2.54
CA LEU A 276 -5.38 -23.11 1.97
C LEU A 276 -5.77 -21.71 1.50
N LEU A 277 -5.99 -21.54 0.20
CA LEU A 277 -6.49 -20.30 -0.39
C LEU A 277 -7.96 -20.47 -0.80
N LEU A 278 -8.82 -19.61 -0.27
CA LEU A 278 -10.21 -19.43 -0.69
C LEU A 278 -10.29 -18.13 -1.50
N SER A 279 -10.54 -18.23 -2.81
CA SER A 279 -10.56 -17.07 -3.72
C SER A 279 -11.96 -16.85 -4.31
N GLY A 280 -12.60 -15.75 -3.89
CA GLY A 280 -13.93 -15.33 -4.34
C GLY A 280 -13.86 -14.42 -5.58
N ASN A 281 -14.57 -14.79 -6.64
CA ASN A 281 -14.66 -14.00 -7.87
C ASN A 281 -16.10 -13.97 -8.41
N ARG A 282 -16.38 -13.17 -9.44
CA ARG A 282 -17.72 -13.16 -10.05
C ARG A 282 -17.88 -14.33 -10.99
N CYS A 283 -17.13 -14.34 -12.08
CA CYS A 283 -17.05 -15.42 -13.05
C CYS A 283 -15.62 -15.97 -13.12
N GLU A 284 -15.39 -17.02 -13.91
CA GLU A 284 -14.09 -17.67 -14.02
C GLU A 284 -13.05 -16.77 -14.71
N GLU A 285 -13.47 -15.99 -15.70
CA GLU A 285 -12.62 -15.06 -16.44
C GLU A 285 -12.12 -13.88 -15.58
N ASP A 286 -12.80 -13.65 -14.45
CA ASP A 286 -12.46 -12.63 -13.46
C ASP A 286 -11.36 -13.08 -12.49
N ILE A 287 -10.94 -14.35 -12.50
CA ILE A 287 -9.92 -14.87 -11.59
C ILE A 287 -8.54 -14.37 -12.02
N LEU A 288 -7.98 -13.43 -11.26
CA LEU A 288 -6.66 -12.88 -11.51
C LEU A 288 -5.58 -13.95 -11.27
N CYS A 289 -4.65 -14.08 -12.22
CA CYS A 289 -3.52 -15.01 -12.17
C CYS A 289 -3.90 -16.49 -11.97
N LYS A 290 -5.06 -16.91 -12.48
CA LYS A 290 -5.58 -18.28 -12.35
C LYS A 290 -4.56 -19.36 -12.73
N ASP A 291 -3.92 -19.23 -13.91
CA ASP A 291 -2.96 -20.23 -14.39
C ASP A 291 -1.75 -20.38 -13.44
N GLN A 292 -1.27 -19.27 -12.87
CA GLN A 292 -0.18 -19.28 -11.90
C GLN A 292 -0.60 -19.98 -10.61
N LEU A 293 -1.78 -19.68 -10.09
CA LEU A 293 -2.32 -20.33 -8.88
C LEU A 293 -2.56 -21.83 -9.09
N ASP A 294 -3.13 -22.20 -10.24
CA ASP A 294 -3.37 -23.60 -10.61
C ASP A 294 -2.05 -24.36 -10.81
N CYS A 295 -1.00 -23.70 -11.32
CA CYS A 295 0.34 -24.27 -11.40
C CYS A 295 0.93 -24.49 -10.01
N LEU A 296 0.95 -23.46 -9.17
CA LEU A 296 1.45 -23.52 -7.79
C LEU A 296 0.77 -24.63 -6.99
N SER A 297 -0.56 -24.74 -7.08
CA SER A 297 -1.32 -25.78 -6.38
C SER A 297 -1.04 -27.17 -6.94
N ARG A 298 -0.87 -27.34 -8.26
CA ARG A 298 -0.57 -28.64 -8.87
C ARG A 298 0.83 -29.14 -8.55
N GLU A 299 1.82 -28.26 -8.51
CA GLU A 299 3.21 -28.61 -8.21
C GLU A 299 3.43 -28.85 -6.71
N ASN A 300 2.64 -28.19 -5.86
CA ASN A 300 2.77 -28.27 -4.40
C ASN A 300 1.57 -28.95 -3.73
N LYS A 301 0.91 -29.92 -4.40
CA LYS A 301 -0.33 -30.59 -3.92
C LYS A 301 -0.30 -31.11 -2.49
N HIS A 302 0.88 -31.46 -1.98
CA HIS A 302 1.06 -31.97 -0.61
C HIS A 302 0.86 -30.88 0.45
N ARG A 303 1.00 -29.60 0.10
CA ARG A 303 0.93 -28.47 1.03
C ARG A 303 0.01 -27.34 0.58
N PHE A 304 -0.32 -27.22 -0.71
CA PHE A 304 -1.16 -26.14 -1.25
C PHE A 304 -2.50 -26.64 -1.77
N ARG A 305 -3.56 -25.97 -1.32
CA ARG A 305 -4.92 -26.16 -1.83
C ARG A 305 -5.54 -24.81 -2.17
N VAL A 306 -6.01 -24.66 -3.41
CA VAL A 306 -6.76 -23.49 -3.86
C VAL A 306 -8.20 -23.90 -4.11
N VAL A 307 -9.14 -23.09 -3.62
CA VAL A 307 -10.58 -23.25 -3.82
C VAL A 307 -11.12 -21.95 -4.37
N TYR A 308 -11.74 -22.01 -5.54
CA TYR A 308 -12.41 -20.87 -6.15
C TYR A 308 -13.90 -20.89 -5.83
N THR A 309 -14.43 -19.73 -5.50
CA THR A 309 -15.88 -19.52 -5.31
C THR A 309 -16.34 -18.45 -6.28
N LEU A 310 -17.35 -18.77 -7.09
CA LEU A 310 -17.91 -17.86 -8.09
C LEU A 310 -19.33 -17.44 -7.68
N SER A 311 -19.60 -16.13 -7.73
CA SER A 311 -20.97 -15.62 -7.51
C SER A 311 -21.85 -15.70 -8.76
N LYS A 312 -21.25 -15.88 -9.94
CA LYS A 312 -21.88 -16.08 -11.24
C LYS A 312 -21.08 -17.14 -12.02
N PRO A 313 -21.16 -18.42 -11.65
CA PRO A 313 -20.53 -19.49 -12.42
C PRO A 313 -21.13 -19.53 -13.84
N CYS A 314 -20.33 -19.92 -14.83
CA CYS A 314 -20.86 -20.32 -16.12
C CYS A 314 -21.55 -21.69 -15.99
N ASP A 315 -22.62 -21.89 -16.77
CA ASP A 315 -23.32 -23.18 -16.87
C ASP A 315 -22.45 -24.25 -17.57
#